data_AF-A0A7S2WDN1-F1
#
_entry.id   AF-A0A7S2WDN1-F1
#
_cell.length_a   1.000
_cell.length_b   1.000
_cell.length_c   1.000
_cell.angle_alpha   90.00
_cell.angle_beta   90.00
_cell.angle_gamma   90.00
#
_symmetry.space_group_name_H-M   'P 1'
#
loop_
_entity.id
_entity.type
_entity.pdbx_description
1 polymer ?
#
loop_
_entity_poly.entity_id
_entity_poly.type
_entity_poly.pdbx_seq_one_letter_code
_entity_poly.pdbx_strand_id
1 'polypeptide(L)'
;RAISAMGGGRVQGPRWGLCVLWCVAACLLGEGRAWSWNSDTDAADVAVDGPVEPQAPVRMSVTLVNRSPSDVDVYWDDGSYGTLVATKVERRGGSVQMDTFSGHVLYWTVHGRRQQVGDDIVVKPGQQEYELPENVDAKADPSACVDRSRRCAIDVKNGQCSMNPGWMIVHCPQSCNACHMLDAKVRCDRAAKHMNMTTTPTWEKGSLDATFQHILSAPEFSQFSPTALSSPPSGPWVVNFDNVVSDDEIKALLSTVENKYERSTDTGASNALGEAQKLVSTGRTSENAWCIQDCYAHPKVEELTRRIETITGVPQTHYENFQVLRYHPGQFYRAHHDMSPNDNNLPCGPRIMTFFLYLSDVEEGGGTNFPNLNLTVQPKKGSAVLWPSVLDADPTRQDGRTRHAALAVEKGTKYAANAWIHLYDYKTPNLWGCTGAFG
;
A
#
# COMPACT_ATOMS: atom_id res chain seq x y z
N ARG A 1 0.15 68.27 -17.79
CA ARG A 1 -0.56 68.97 -18.89
C ARG A 1 -1.62 68.02 -19.44
N ALA A 2 -2.86 68.49 -19.52
CA ALA A 2 -4.05 68.07 -20.27
C ALA A 2 -3.82 67.24 -21.57
N ILE A 3 -4.75 66.48 -22.21
CA ILE A 3 -6.19 66.10 -22.10
C ILE A 3 -6.48 65.08 -23.27
N SER A 4 -7.50 64.20 -23.13
CA SER A 4 -8.35 63.49 -24.16
C SER A 4 -7.76 62.51 -25.20
N ALA A 5 -8.46 61.50 -25.76
CA ALA A 5 -9.85 61.01 -25.66
C ALA A 5 -10.01 59.56 -26.24
N MET A 6 -11.04 58.87 -25.74
CA MET A 6 -11.94 57.80 -26.26
C MET A 6 -11.56 56.81 -27.39
N GLY A 7 -11.94 55.54 -27.16
CA GLY A 7 -12.25 54.52 -28.19
C GLY A 7 -12.47 53.12 -27.58
N GLY A 8 -13.67 52.54 -27.71
CA GLY A 8 -14.14 51.39 -26.91
C GLY A 8 -13.76 49.98 -27.39
N GLY A 9 -14.12 48.98 -26.58
CA GLY A 9 -14.04 47.56 -26.91
C GLY A 9 -14.31 46.66 -25.69
N ARG A 10 -15.29 45.76 -25.82
CA ARG A 10 -15.90 44.91 -24.76
C ARG A 10 -14.93 43.93 -24.09
N VAL A 11 -15.17 43.68 -22.80
CA VAL A 11 -14.60 42.60 -21.99
C VAL A 11 -15.69 41.55 -21.73
N GLN A 12 -15.40 40.26 -21.97
CA GLN A 12 -16.11 39.12 -21.39
C GLN A 12 -15.08 38.11 -20.88
N GLY A 13 -15.15 37.82 -19.57
CA GLY A 13 -14.48 36.68 -18.94
C GLY A 13 -15.43 35.49 -18.79
N PRO A 14 -14.93 34.26 -18.54
CA PRO A 14 -15.74 33.06 -18.54
C PRO A 14 -16.33 32.75 -17.16
N ARG A 15 -17.59 32.28 -17.13
CA ARG A 15 -18.28 31.75 -15.94
C ARG A 15 -18.69 30.28 -16.17
N TRP A 16 -18.25 29.42 -15.26
CA TRP A 16 -18.91 28.31 -14.57
C TRP A 16 -20.20 27.69 -15.14
N GLY A 17 -20.25 26.35 -15.13
CA GLY A 17 -21.48 25.55 -15.20
C GLY A 17 -21.34 24.22 -14.44
N LEU A 18 -21.82 24.19 -13.21
CA LEU A 18 -21.95 23.03 -12.32
C LEU A 18 -23.44 22.77 -12.06
N CYS A 19 -23.76 21.49 -11.90
CA CYS A 19 -24.87 20.92 -11.13
C CYS A 19 -26.32 21.07 -11.60
N VAL A 20 -26.78 19.94 -12.14
CA VAL A 20 -28.12 19.36 -12.04
C VAL A 20 -28.55 19.22 -10.58
N LEU A 21 -29.75 19.71 -10.24
CA LEU A 21 -30.57 19.23 -9.11
C LEU A 21 -31.92 19.97 -9.11
N TRP A 22 -32.98 19.40 -9.69
CA TRP A 22 -34.35 19.78 -9.34
C TRP A 22 -35.23 18.52 -9.24
N CYS A 23 -35.66 18.22 -8.01
CA CYS A 23 -36.74 17.31 -7.71
C CYS A 23 -37.79 18.09 -6.91
N VAL A 24 -39.03 18.04 -7.41
CA VAL A 24 -40.32 18.16 -6.72
C VAL A 24 -40.65 19.48 -6.00
N ALA A 25 -41.62 20.24 -6.53
CA ALA A 25 -42.92 20.47 -5.87
C ALA A 25 -43.82 21.47 -6.63
N ALA A 26 -45.13 21.19 -6.55
CA ALA A 26 -46.28 22.10 -6.57
C ALA A 26 -47.20 22.05 -7.82
N CYS A 27 -48.26 21.25 -7.67
CA CYS A 27 -49.57 21.51 -8.26
C CYS A 27 -50.16 22.83 -7.73
N LEU A 28 -50.78 23.63 -8.61
CA LEU A 28 -52.10 24.28 -8.50
C LEU A 28 -52.18 25.50 -9.44
N LEU A 29 -53.39 25.76 -9.95
CA LEU A 29 -53.78 26.78 -10.95
C LEU A 29 -53.45 26.33 -12.39
N GLY A 30 -54.33 25.76 -13.19
CA GLY A 30 -55.75 26.05 -13.34
C GLY A 30 -55.92 27.25 -14.26
N GLU A 31 -55.82 27.04 -15.58
CA GLU A 31 -56.55 27.79 -16.61
C GLU A 31 -56.34 27.15 -17.98
N GLY A 32 -57.45 26.72 -18.59
CA GLY A 32 -57.47 26.04 -19.87
C GLY A 32 -57.29 26.98 -21.06
N ARG A 33 -56.80 26.41 -22.16
CA ARG A 33 -57.17 26.83 -23.51
C ARG A 33 -57.03 25.65 -24.45
N ALA A 34 -58.19 25.16 -24.89
CA ALA A 34 -58.34 24.16 -25.93
C ALA A 34 -57.82 24.71 -27.26
N TRP A 35 -57.03 23.89 -27.96
CA TRP A 35 -56.84 24.01 -29.40
C TRP A 35 -57.35 22.72 -30.03
N SER A 36 -58.46 22.84 -30.74
CA SER A 36 -59.01 21.80 -31.60
C SER A 36 -58.12 21.61 -32.83
N TRP A 37 -57.70 20.38 -33.09
CA TRP A 37 -57.26 19.95 -34.42
C TRP A 37 -58.18 18.83 -34.90
N ASN A 38 -58.74 19.05 -36.08
CA ASN A 38 -59.70 18.17 -36.72
C ASN A 38 -58.98 17.29 -37.76
N SER A 39 -59.38 16.02 -37.77
CA SER A 39 -59.47 15.06 -38.89
C SER A 39 -58.21 14.69 -39.70
N ASP A 40 -57.91 13.39 -39.56
CA ASP A 40 -57.60 12.44 -40.63
C ASP A 40 -56.23 12.52 -41.32
N THR A 41 -55.31 11.67 -40.86
CA THR A 41 -54.52 10.79 -41.75
C THR A 41 -54.14 9.50 -41.00
N ASP A 42 -54.18 8.40 -41.74
CA ASP A 42 -54.16 7.01 -41.29
C ASP A 42 -53.02 6.62 -40.35
N ALA A 43 -53.39 5.85 -39.32
CA ALA A 43 -52.48 5.16 -38.43
C ALA A 43 -51.69 4.09 -39.18
N ALA A 44 -50.39 4.34 -39.36
CA ALA A 44 -49.40 3.29 -39.50
C ALA A 44 -48.57 3.28 -38.22
N ASP A 45 -48.82 2.30 -37.36
CA ASP A 45 -48.05 2.04 -36.14
C ASP A 45 -46.59 1.71 -36.51
N VAL A 46 -45.72 2.72 -36.45
CA VAL A 46 -44.27 2.49 -36.36
C VAL A 46 -43.98 2.24 -34.88
N ALA A 47 -43.89 0.97 -34.50
CA ALA A 47 -43.34 0.58 -33.22
C ALA A 47 -41.89 1.09 -33.13
N VAL A 48 -41.69 2.17 -32.38
CA VAL A 48 -40.35 2.60 -31.97
C VAL A 48 -39.96 1.65 -30.84
N ASP A 49 -38.98 0.77 -31.09
CA ASP A 49 -38.39 -0.05 -30.02
C ASP A 49 -37.99 0.89 -28.87
N GLY A 50 -38.63 0.69 -27.73
CA GLY A 50 -38.27 1.39 -26.49
C GLY A 50 -36.82 1.06 -26.11
N PRO A 51 -36.17 1.91 -25.30
CA PRO A 51 -34.81 1.66 -24.86
C PRO A 51 -34.74 0.28 -24.20
N VAL A 52 -33.90 -0.60 -24.77
CA VAL A 52 -33.58 -1.91 -24.19
C VAL A 52 -32.98 -1.66 -22.81
N GLU A 53 -33.73 -2.04 -21.78
CA GLU A 53 -33.27 -1.97 -20.40
C GLU A 53 -32.00 -2.83 -20.27
N PRO A 54 -30.87 -2.31 -19.76
CA PRO A 54 -29.64 -3.07 -19.67
C PRO A 54 -29.88 -4.28 -18.75
N GLN A 55 -29.79 -5.49 -19.31
CA GLN A 55 -30.00 -6.72 -18.55
C GLN A 55 -29.00 -6.80 -17.40
N ALA A 56 -29.50 -7.11 -16.20
CA ALA A 56 -28.67 -7.28 -15.04
C ALA A 56 -27.63 -8.41 -15.29
N PRO A 57 -26.36 -8.21 -14.90
CA PRO A 57 -25.31 -9.18 -15.16
C PRO A 57 -25.62 -10.52 -14.47
N VAL A 58 -25.51 -11.61 -15.23
CA VAL A 58 -25.80 -12.97 -14.77
C VAL A 58 -24.59 -13.52 -14.02
N ARG A 59 -24.75 -13.82 -12.73
CA ARG A 59 -23.72 -14.48 -11.91
C ARG A 59 -23.48 -15.90 -12.39
N MET A 60 -22.23 -16.34 -12.40
CA MET A 60 -21.82 -17.67 -12.84
C MET A 60 -20.45 -18.06 -12.29
N SER A 61 -20.14 -19.34 -12.37
CA SER A 61 -18.80 -19.87 -12.08
C SER A 61 -18.15 -20.29 -13.40
N VAL A 62 -16.91 -19.90 -13.63
CA VAL A 62 -16.16 -20.20 -14.86
C VAL A 62 -14.80 -20.81 -14.52
N THR A 63 -14.28 -21.63 -15.43
CA THR A 63 -12.95 -22.22 -15.35
C THR A 63 -12.03 -21.53 -16.35
N LEU A 64 -10.89 -21.04 -15.87
CA LEU A 64 -9.80 -20.55 -16.70
C LEU A 64 -8.74 -21.64 -16.80
N VAL A 65 -8.33 -21.98 -18.03
CA VAL A 65 -7.31 -22.99 -18.30
C VAL A 65 -6.08 -22.32 -18.92
N ASN A 66 -4.94 -22.41 -18.25
CA ASN A 66 -3.69 -21.86 -18.73
C ASN A 66 -3.02 -22.81 -19.73
N ARG A 67 -3.16 -22.54 -21.04
CA ARG A 67 -2.44 -23.30 -22.08
C ARG A 67 -1.04 -22.74 -22.35
N SER A 68 -0.68 -21.59 -21.79
CA SER A 68 0.60 -20.94 -22.02
C SER A 68 1.79 -21.74 -21.47
N PRO A 69 3.02 -21.51 -21.98
CA PRO A 69 4.23 -22.18 -21.47
C PRO A 69 4.73 -21.63 -20.12
N SER A 70 4.08 -20.60 -19.57
CA SER A 70 4.47 -19.92 -18.33
C SER A 70 3.37 -20.02 -17.28
N ASP A 71 3.74 -20.02 -16.00
CA ASP A 71 2.76 -19.87 -14.92
C ASP A 71 2.18 -18.45 -15.03
N VAL A 72 0.89 -18.27 -14.75
CA VAL A 72 0.20 -16.98 -14.91
C VAL A 72 -0.53 -16.53 -13.66
N ASP A 73 -0.64 -15.23 -13.50
CA ASP A 73 -1.51 -14.57 -12.53
C ASP A 73 -2.71 -13.97 -13.28
N VAL A 74 -3.92 -14.21 -12.79
CA VAL A 74 -5.19 -13.75 -13.39
C VAL A 74 -5.78 -12.65 -12.53
N TYR A 75 -6.23 -11.59 -13.17
CA TYR A 75 -6.80 -10.41 -12.54
C TYR A 75 -8.19 -10.11 -13.10
N TRP A 76 -9.04 -9.64 -12.21
CA TRP A 76 -10.27 -8.93 -12.51
C TRP A 76 -9.93 -7.47 -12.82
N ASP A 77 -10.38 -6.96 -13.97
CA ASP A 77 -10.50 -5.53 -14.23
C ASP A 77 -11.56 -4.82 -13.36
N ASP A 78 -11.11 -4.19 -12.28
CA ASP A 78 -11.93 -3.37 -11.37
C ASP A 78 -11.96 -1.88 -11.77
N GLY A 79 -11.48 -1.53 -12.97
CA GLY A 79 -11.28 -0.13 -13.37
C GLY A 79 -10.11 0.55 -12.64
N SER A 80 -9.32 -0.20 -11.88
CA SER A 80 -8.07 0.18 -11.20
C SER A 80 -6.92 -0.70 -11.71
N TYR A 81 -5.97 -1.09 -10.85
CA TYR A 81 -4.85 -1.98 -11.14
C TYR A 81 -5.21 -3.46 -11.20
N GLY A 82 -6.51 -3.77 -11.10
CA GLY A 82 -7.08 -5.09 -11.12
C GLY A 82 -6.94 -5.85 -9.80
N THR A 83 -7.96 -6.63 -9.50
CA THR A 83 -8.03 -7.49 -8.32
C THR A 83 -7.47 -8.86 -8.67
N LEU A 84 -6.44 -9.33 -7.96
CA LEU A 84 -5.86 -10.66 -8.18
C LEU A 84 -6.88 -11.75 -7.84
N VAL A 85 -7.25 -12.55 -8.83
CA VAL A 85 -8.24 -13.63 -8.67
C VAL A 85 -7.57 -14.99 -8.49
N ALA A 86 -6.49 -15.23 -9.24
CA ALA A 86 -5.71 -16.44 -9.11
C ALA A 86 -4.24 -16.13 -9.35
N THR A 87 -3.36 -16.75 -8.56
CA THR A 87 -1.92 -16.61 -8.72
C THR A 87 -1.30 -17.96 -9.07
N LYS A 88 -0.28 -17.92 -9.93
CA LYS A 88 0.50 -19.08 -10.32
C LYS A 88 -0.38 -20.23 -10.83
N VAL A 89 -1.33 -19.92 -11.71
CA VAL A 89 -2.08 -20.95 -12.46
C VAL A 89 -1.06 -21.68 -13.35
N GLU A 90 -0.86 -22.96 -13.07
CA GLU A 90 0.26 -23.72 -13.64
C GLU A 90 0.22 -23.72 -15.18
N ARG A 91 1.39 -23.54 -15.79
CA ARG A 91 1.56 -23.65 -17.25
C ARG A 91 1.07 -24.98 -17.82
N ARG A 92 0.74 -24.97 -19.11
CA ARG A 92 0.43 -26.17 -19.91
C ARG A 92 -0.70 -27.04 -19.34
N GLY A 93 -1.77 -26.40 -18.87
CA GLY A 93 -3.02 -27.06 -18.51
C GLY A 93 -3.48 -26.88 -17.07
N GLY A 94 -2.76 -26.12 -16.24
CA GLY A 94 -3.28 -25.71 -14.94
C GLY A 94 -4.56 -24.89 -15.10
N SER A 95 -5.46 -24.99 -14.13
CA SER A 95 -6.75 -24.31 -14.19
C SER A 95 -7.19 -23.74 -12.86
N VAL A 96 -8.03 -22.71 -12.91
CA VAL A 96 -8.66 -22.11 -11.73
C VAL A 96 -10.15 -21.91 -12.00
N GLN A 97 -10.97 -22.30 -11.03
CA GLN A 97 -12.40 -22.00 -11.04
C GLN A 97 -12.64 -20.72 -10.22
N MET A 98 -13.55 -19.87 -10.69
CA MET A 98 -13.90 -18.64 -10.00
C MET A 98 -15.34 -18.23 -10.26
N ASP A 99 -15.92 -17.56 -9.27
CA ASP A 99 -17.23 -16.93 -9.40
C ASP A 99 -17.10 -15.54 -10.03
N THR A 100 -17.97 -15.24 -10.97
CA THR A 100 -17.92 -14.09 -11.87
C THR A 100 -19.33 -13.72 -12.37
N PHE A 101 -19.44 -12.82 -13.35
CA PHE A 101 -20.71 -12.47 -13.99
C PHE A 101 -20.54 -12.16 -15.48
N SER A 102 -21.63 -12.20 -16.25
CA SER A 102 -21.59 -11.86 -17.68
C SER A 102 -21.19 -10.40 -17.92
N GLY A 103 -20.29 -10.16 -18.87
CA GLY A 103 -19.71 -8.85 -19.19
C GLY A 103 -18.47 -8.51 -18.38
N HIS A 104 -18.11 -9.35 -17.40
CA HIS A 104 -16.95 -9.16 -16.55
C HIS A 104 -15.65 -9.31 -17.35
N VAL A 105 -14.71 -8.37 -17.21
CA VAL A 105 -13.44 -8.34 -17.95
C VAL A 105 -12.30 -8.85 -17.08
N LEU A 106 -11.51 -9.76 -17.64
CA LEU A 106 -10.37 -10.41 -17.01
C LEU A 106 -9.13 -10.21 -17.87
N TYR A 107 -7.98 -10.06 -17.23
CA TYR A 107 -6.69 -10.08 -17.91
C TYR A 107 -5.71 -10.94 -17.12
N TRP A 108 -4.60 -11.32 -17.74
CA TRP A 108 -3.59 -12.14 -17.09
C TRP A 108 -2.19 -11.63 -17.37
N THR A 109 -1.28 -11.99 -16.48
CA THR A 109 0.14 -11.66 -16.56
C THR A 109 0.97 -12.91 -16.37
N VAL A 110 2.21 -12.92 -16.86
CA VAL A 110 3.16 -13.96 -16.46
C VAL A 110 3.42 -13.83 -14.95
N HIS A 111 3.37 -14.97 -14.26
CA HIS A 111 3.57 -15.03 -12.82
C HIS A 111 4.85 -14.30 -12.40
N GLY A 112 4.71 -13.34 -11.49
CA GLY A 112 5.83 -12.54 -10.97
C GLY A 112 6.38 -11.47 -11.91
N ARG A 113 5.72 -11.19 -13.05
CA ARG A 113 6.16 -10.13 -14.00
C ARG A 113 5.17 -8.97 -14.14
N ARG A 114 3.94 -9.10 -13.65
CA ARG A 114 2.85 -8.07 -13.69
C ARG A 114 2.70 -7.38 -15.06
N GLN A 115 3.12 -8.03 -16.13
CA GLN A 115 3.01 -7.57 -17.50
C GLN A 115 1.85 -8.31 -18.14
N GLN A 116 0.86 -7.56 -18.62
CA GLN A 116 -0.25 -8.16 -19.34
C GLN A 116 0.25 -8.87 -20.59
N VAL A 117 -0.33 -10.03 -20.83
CA VAL A 117 -0.04 -10.85 -21.98
C VAL A 117 -1.33 -11.34 -22.60
N GLY A 118 -1.43 -11.28 -23.93
CA GLY A 118 -2.66 -11.60 -24.64
C GLY A 118 -3.77 -10.55 -24.49
N ASP A 119 -4.92 -10.85 -25.08
CA ASP A 119 -6.11 -9.98 -25.12
C ASP A 119 -6.98 -10.15 -23.87
N ASP A 120 -7.77 -9.13 -23.50
CA ASP A 120 -8.71 -9.25 -22.39
C ASP A 120 -9.78 -10.34 -22.65
N ILE A 121 -10.13 -11.11 -21.62
CA ILE A 121 -11.27 -12.03 -21.64
C ILE A 121 -12.51 -11.30 -21.13
N VAL A 122 -13.52 -11.19 -21.98
CA VAL A 122 -14.87 -10.75 -21.58
C VAL A 122 -15.73 -11.98 -21.33
N VAL A 123 -16.19 -12.16 -20.10
CA VAL A 123 -17.04 -13.28 -19.70
C VAL A 123 -18.39 -13.19 -20.42
N LYS A 124 -18.71 -14.18 -21.24
CA LYS A 124 -19.96 -14.27 -22.00
C LYS A 124 -21.01 -15.10 -21.25
N PRO A 125 -22.31 -14.74 -21.36
CA PRO A 125 -23.38 -15.58 -20.87
C PRO A 125 -23.28 -17.02 -21.41
N GLY A 126 -23.38 -18.02 -20.53
CA GLY A 126 -23.42 -19.44 -20.91
C GLY A 126 -22.07 -20.10 -21.22
N GLN A 127 -20.97 -19.34 -21.28
CA GLN A 127 -19.63 -19.89 -21.48
C GLN A 127 -18.97 -20.19 -20.12
N GLN A 128 -18.72 -21.47 -19.85
CA GLN A 128 -18.18 -21.97 -18.58
C GLN A 128 -16.65 -22.11 -18.58
N GLU A 129 -15.99 -22.16 -19.74
CA GLU A 129 -14.54 -22.36 -19.85
C GLU A 129 -13.89 -21.32 -20.77
N TYR A 130 -12.72 -20.85 -20.37
CA TYR A 130 -11.90 -19.88 -21.10
C TYR A 130 -10.45 -20.37 -21.11
N GLU A 131 -9.82 -20.37 -22.28
CA GLU A 131 -8.44 -20.80 -22.43
C GLU A 131 -7.51 -19.60 -22.61
N LEU A 132 -6.40 -19.59 -21.86
CA LEU A 132 -5.33 -18.62 -22.01
C LEU A 132 -4.33 -19.15 -23.07
N PRO A 133 -4.16 -18.50 -24.23
CA PRO A 133 -3.55 -19.08 -25.42
C PRO A 133 -2.06 -19.45 -25.29
N GLU A 134 -1.61 -20.42 -26.09
CA GLU A 134 -0.25 -20.99 -26.09
C GLU A 134 0.84 -20.00 -26.54
N ASN A 135 0.50 -19.02 -27.39
CA ASN A 135 1.48 -18.19 -28.11
C ASN A 135 2.13 -17.08 -27.28
N VAL A 136 1.88 -17.05 -25.97
CA VAL A 136 2.49 -16.06 -25.10
C VAL A 136 3.77 -16.63 -24.49
N ASP A 137 4.82 -16.74 -25.31
CA ASP A 137 6.17 -17.02 -24.83
C ASP A 137 6.78 -15.71 -24.27
N ALA A 138 6.33 -15.29 -23.10
CA ALA A 138 6.81 -14.07 -22.47
C ALA A 138 8.10 -14.34 -21.68
N LYS A 139 9.19 -14.67 -22.39
CA LYS A 139 10.53 -14.23 -21.98
C LYS A 139 10.67 -12.73 -22.27
N ALA A 140 9.76 -11.92 -21.73
CA ALA A 140 9.91 -10.49 -21.78
C ALA A 140 11.14 -10.11 -20.96
N ASP A 141 12.07 -9.41 -21.61
CA ASP A 141 13.23 -8.83 -20.96
C ASP A 141 12.75 -7.74 -19.99
N PRO A 142 12.96 -7.89 -18.67
CA PRO A 142 12.56 -6.87 -17.70
C PRO A 142 13.28 -5.53 -17.91
N SER A 143 14.40 -5.50 -18.64
CA SER A 143 15.06 -4.25 -19.03
C SER A 143 14.49 -3.62 -20.30
N ALA A 144 13.60 -4.31 -21.02
CA ALA A 144 12.99 -3.77 -22.24
C ALA A 144 12.16 -2.52 -21.95
N CYS A 145 12.36 -1.50 -22.76
CA CYS A 145 11.61 -0.25 -22.76
C CYS A 145 10.22 -0.46 -23.40
N VAL A 146 9.33 -1.12 -22.67
CA VAL A 146 7.95 -1.38 -23.11
C VAL A 146 6.99 -1.12 -21.96
N ASP A 147 5.84 -0.54 -22.28
CA ASP A 147 4.75 -0.43 -21.32
C ASP A 147 4.16 -1.82 -21.03
N ARG A 148 3.93 -2.08 -19.74
CA ARG A 148 3.52 -3.37 -19.18
C ARG A 148 2.11 -3.34 -18.61
N SER A 149 1.55 -2.15 -18.42
CA SER A 149 0.17 -1.93 -18.01
C SER A 149 -0.65 -1.35 -19.16
N ARG A 150 -1.84 -1.90 -19.39
CA ARG A 150 -2.81 -1.32 -20.35
C ARG A 150 -3.28 0.09 -19.97
N ARG A 151 -3.09 0.50 -18.70
CA ARG A 151 -3.52 1.81 -18.21
C ARG A 151 -2.54 2.94 -18.49
N CYS A 152 -1.33 2.65 -18.98
CA CYS A 152 -0.29 3.66 -19.14
C CYS A 152 -0.79 4.92 -19.87
N ALA A 153 -1.55 4.75 -20.96
CA ALA A 153 -2.10 5.88 -21.71
C ALA A 153 -3.06 6.78 -20.90
N ILE A 154 -3.83 6.22 -19.97
CA ILE A 154 -4.75 6.96 -19.10
C ILE A 154 -4.00 7.53 -17.90
N ASP A 155 -3.16 6.72 -17.26
CA ASP A 155 -2.41 7.10 -16.06
C ASP A 155 -1.42 8.24 -16.36
N VAL A 156 -0.76 8.23 -17.52
CA VAL A 156 0.08 9.37 -17.96
C VAL A 156 -0.74 10.66 -18.12
N LYS A 157 -1.95 10.59 -18.70
CA LYS A 157 -2.85 11.77 -18.81
C LYS A 157 -3.28 12.28 -17.45
N ASN A 158 -3.39 11.38 -16.47
CA ASN A 158 -3.73 11.70 -15.08
C ASN A 158 -2.50 12.11 -14.23
N GLY A 159 -1.36 12.39 -14.85
CA GLY A 159 -0.16 12.88 -14.16
C GLY A 159 0.58 11.83 -13.31
N GLN A 160 0.26 10.55 -13.49
CA GLN A 160 0.78 9.49 -12.62
C GLN A 160 2.30 9.33 -12.72
N CYS A 161 2.94 9.69 -13.85
CA CYS A 161 4.40 9.65 -13.98
C CYS A 161 5.12 10.48 -12.91
N SER A 162 4.49 11.57 -12.42
CA SER A 162 5.05 12.42 -11.38
C SER A 162 4.52 12.06 -9.99
N MET A 163 3.26 11.62 -9.90
CA MET A 163 2.62 11.30 -8.61
C MET A 163 3.08 9.95 -8.04
N ASN A 164 3.28 8.97 -8.91
CA ASN A 164 3.64 7.59 -8.57
C ASN A 164 4.80 7.08 -9.46
N PRO A 165 5.95 7.77 -9.45
CA PRO A 165 7.02 7.54 -10.42
C PRO A 165 7.60 6.13 -10.33
N GLY A 166 7.79 5.56 -9.14
CA GLY A 166 8.34 4.21 -8.99
C GLY A 166 7.51 3.15 -9.73
N TRP A 167 6.19 3.16 -9.50
CA TRP A 167 5.27 2.26 -10.18
C TRP A 167 5.23 2.54 -11.69
N MET A 168 5.12 3.80 -12.08
CA MET A 168 5.02 4.18 -13.49
C MET A 168 6.31 3.90 -14.28
N ILE A 169 7.49 3.98 -13.67
CA ILE A 169 8.74 3.60 -14.34
C ILE A 169 8.79 2.10 -14.58
N VAL A 170 8.33 1.30 -13.62
CA VAL A 170 8.35 -0.17 -13.76
C VAL A 170 7.29 -0.66 -14.74
N HIS A 171 6.10 -0.05 -14.75
CA HIS A 171 4.96 -0.56 -15.52
C HIS A 171 4.64 0.26 -16.78
N CYS A 172 5.07 1.51 -16.85
CA CYS A 172 4.83 2.43 -17.96
C CYS A 172 6.09 3.20 -18.42
N PRO A 173 7.27 2.54 -18.53
CA PRO A 173 8.53 3.22 -18.81
C PRO A 173 8.53 3.97 -20.14
N GLN A 174 7.84 3.45 -21.16
CA GLN A 174 7.81 4.06 -22.49
C GLN A 174 6.87 5.26 -22.48
N SER A 175 5.65 5.11 -21.96
CA SER A 175 4.68 6.21 -21.86
C SER A 175 5.19 7.37 -20.98
N CYS A 176 5.94 7.09 -19.92
CA CYS A 176 6.54 8.13 -19.07
C CYS A 176 7.90 8.64 -19.56
N ASN A 177 8.40 8.17 -20.71
CA ASN A 177 9.74 8.49 -21.22
C ASN A 177 10.87 8.23 -20.18
N ALA A 178 10.74 7.13 -19.44
CA ALA A 178 11.56 6.79 -18.29
C ALA A 178 12.31 5.47 -18.43
N CYS A 179 12.49 4.97 -19.66
CA CYS A 179 13.18 3.69 -19.90
C CYS A 179 14.62 3.65 -19.36
N HIS A 180 15.33 4.77 -19.35
CA HIS A 180 16.66 4.88 -18.73
C HIS A 180 16.64 4.68 -17.21
N MET A 181 15.47 4.82 -16.56
CA MET A 181 15.26 4.60 -15.14
C MET A 181 14.81 3.16 -14.82
N LEU A 182 14.70 2.27 -15.81
CA LEU A 182 14.52 0.83 -15.54
C LEU A 182 15.78 0.22 -14.89
N ASP A 183 16.95 0.80 -15.14
CA ASP A 183 18.16 0.45 -14.39
C ASP A 183 18.06 0.99 -12.97
N ALA A 184 17.89 0.09 -12.01
CA ALA A 184 17.85 0.42 -10.59
C ALA A 184 19.09 1.17 -10.11
N LYS A 185 20.26 1.00 -10.75
CA LYS A 185 21.47 1.77 -10.40
C LYS A 185 21.35 3.24 -10.78
N VAL A 186 20.60 3.57 -11.82
CA VAL A 186 20.33 4.96 -12.23
C VAL A 186 19.19 5.53 -11.39
N ARG A 187 18.10 4.79 -11.26
CA ARG A 187 16.90 5.24 -10.55
C ARG A 187 17.11 5.36 -9.04
N CYS A 188 17.88 4.45 -8.45
CA CYS A 188 18.04 4.37 -7.00
C CYS A 188 19.38 4.93 -6.49
N ASP A 189 20.11 5.66 -7.35
CA ASP A 189 21.29 6.40 -6.89
C ASP A 189 20.88 7.55 -5.97
N ARG A 190 21.41 7.56 -4.74
CA ARG A 190 21.17 8.61 -3.74
C ARG A 190 21.53 10.00 -4.26
N ALA A 191 22.55 10.10 -5.11
CA ALA A 191 23.03 11.36 -5.68
C ALA A 191 22.21 11.82 -6.90
N ALA A 192 21.30 10.99 -7.41
CA ALA A 192 20.47 11.36 -8.55
C ALA A 192 19.56 12.54 -8.20
N LYS A 193 19.30 13.41 -9.17
CA LYS A 193 18.54 14.66 -8.99
C LYS A 193 17.15 14.45 -8.38
N HIS A 194 16.48 13.34 -8.73
CA HIS A 194 15.14 13.03 -8.24
C HIS A 194 15.12 12.39 -6.84
N MET A 195 16.26 11.82 -6.41
CA MET A 195 16.45 11.27 -5.06
C MET A 195 16.93 12.37 -4.11
N ASN A 196 17.95 13.13 -4.52
CA ASN A 196 18.54 14.25 -3.77
C ASN A 196 18.73 13.93 -2.26
N MET A 197 19.19 12.72 -1.97
CA MET A 197 19.26 12.23 -0.59
C MET A 197 20.51 12.76 0.10
N THR A 198 20.39 13.01 1.41
CA THR A 198 21.54 13.37 2.23
C THR A 198 22.51 12.18 2.36
N THR A 199 23.79 12.48 2.45
CA THR A 199 24.82 11.48 2.75
C THR A 199 25.04 11.32 4.26
N THR A 200 24.68 12.33 5.05
CA THR A 200 24.75 12.29 6.51
C THR A 200 23.64 11.40 7.07
N PRO A 201 23.98 10.36 7.83
CA PRO A 201 22.99 9.52 8.49
C PRO A 201 22.30 10.26 9.64
N THR A 202 21.08 9.84 9.99
CA THR A 202 20.37 10.38 11.16
C THR A 202 21.09 10.08 12.48
N TRP A 203 21.79 8.94 12.53
CA TRP A 203 22.56 8.50 13.68
C TRP A 203 24.00 8.19 13.28
N GLU A 204 24.92 8.65 14.11
CA GLU A 204 26.32 8.29 14.06
C GLU A 204 26.67 7.38 15.23
N LYS A 205 27.93 6.98 15.32
CA LYS A 205 28.43 6.21 16.45
C LYS A 205 28.17 6.95 17.77
N GLY A 206 27.53 6.28 18.74
CA GLY A 206 27.18 6.87 20.04
C GLY A 206 25.81 7.57 20.09
N SER A 207 25.16 7.79 18.94
CA SER A 207 23.86 8.46 18.91
C SER A 207 22.73 7.62 19.52
N LEU A 208 22.81 6.28 19.38
CA LEU A 208 21.80 5.37 19.87
C LEU A 208 21.78 5.39 21.40
N ASP A 209 22.91 5.20 22.06
CA ASP A 209 22.99 5.22 23.52
C ASP A 209 22.52 6.57 24.09
N ALA A 210 22.93 7.68 23.48
CA ALA A 210 22.47 9.01 23.88
C ALA A 210 20.95 9.18 23.75
N THR A 211 20.35 8.65 22.67
CA THR A 211 18.90 8.72 22.45
C THR A 211 18.13 7.97 23.53
N PHE A 212 18.51 6.73 23.82
CA PHE A 212 17.82 5.93 24.85
C PHE A 212 18.01 6.49 26.27
N GLN A 213 19.18 7.04 26.58
CA GLN A 213 19.41 7.73 27.85
C GLN A 213 18.52 9.00 27.99
N HIS A 214 18.38 9.76 26.91
CA HIS A 214 17.49 10.92 26.87
C HIS A 214 16.03 10.50 27.10
N ILE A 215 15.54 9.47 26.41
CA ILE A 215 14.18 8.92 26.59
C ILE A 215 13.86 8.62 28.06
N LEU A 216 14.81 8.06 28.80
CA LEU A 216 14.61 7.66 30.20
C LEU A 216 14.72 8.82 31.20
N SER A 217 15.40 9.90 30.85
CA SER A 217 15.73 11.00 31.79
C SER A 217 14.96 12.29 31.53
N ALA A 218 14.45 12.49 30.32
CA ALA A 218 13.81 13.74 29.93
C ALA A 218 12.40 13.87 30.54
N PRO A 219 12.10 14.98 31.24
CA PRO A 219 10.80 15.17 31.91
C PRO A 219 9.58 15.08 30.98
N GLU A 220 9.73 15.47 29.71
CA GLU A 220 8.70 15.42 28.67
C GLU A 220 8.21 14.00 28.37
N PHE A 221 8.99 12.97 28.69
CA PHE A 221 8.59 11.57 28.47
C PHE A 221 8.07 10.88 29.72
N SER A 222 8.11 11.54 30.89
CA SER A 222 7.63 10.98 32.17
C SER A 222 6.16 10.50 32.11
N GLN A 223 5.33 11.19 31.34
CA GLN A 223 3.93 10.83 31.07
C GLN A 223 3.75 9.44 30.44
N PHE A 224 4.78 8.90 29.77
CA PHE A 224 4.75 7.57 29.16
C PHE A 224 5.40 6.48 30.05
N SER A 225 5.93 6.87 31.22
CA SER A 225 6.60 5.97 32.17
C SER A 225 7.67 5.05 31.54
N PRO A 226 8.64 5.60 30.79
CA PRO A 226 9.63 4.81 30.08
C PRO A 226 10.47 3.98 31.05
N THR A 227 10.54 2.67 30.82
CA THR A 227 11.27 1.74 31.69
C THR A 227 12.23 0.88 30.86
N ALA A 228 13.51 0.93 31.18
CA ALA A 228 14.51 0.05 30.57
C ALA A 228 14.37 -1.37 31.12
N LEU A 229 13.98 -2.31 30.26
CA LEU A 229 13.94 -3.74 30.53
C LEU A 229 15.29 -4.42 30.26
N SER A 230 16.10 -3.81 29.40
CA SER A 230 17.49 -4.16 29.11
C SER A 230 18.24 -2.89 28.72
N SER A 231 19.53 -2.81 29.06
CA SER A 231 20.39 -1.66 28.75
C SER A 231 21.87 -2.06 28.73
N PRO A 232 22.75 -1.28 28.08
CA PRO A 232 24.20 -1.45 28.18
C PRO A 232 24.70 -1.30 29.64
N PRO A 233 25.85 -1.91 29.99
CA PRO A 233 26.65 -2.82 29.16
C PRO A 233 26.14 -4.28 29.15
N SER A 234 25.14 -4.63 29.97
CA SER A 234 24.67 -6.01 30.15
C SER A 234 23.80 -6.52 29.00
N GLY A 235 23.23 -5.63 28.18
CA GLY A 235 22.44 -5.99 27.00
C GLY A 235 22.26 -4.80 26.04
N PRO A 236 21.56 -4.98 24.91
CA PRO A 236 21.06 -3.87 24.10
C PRO A 236 19.91 -3.16 24.83
N TRP A 237 19.54 -1.97 24.39
CA TRP A 237 18.36 -1.28 24.92
C TRP A 237 17.07 -2.01 24.56
N VAL A 238 16.18 -2.18 25.53
CA VAL A 238 14.76 -2.50 25.32
C VAL A 238 13.97 -1.66 26.30
N VAL A 239 13.20 -0.69 25.80
CA VAL A 239 12.45 0.26 26.64
C VAL A 239 10.96 0.07 26.44
N ASN A 240 10.24 -0.18 27.53
CA ASN A 240 8.78 -0.25 27.57
C ASN A 240 8.18 1.11 27.95
N PHE A 241 7.02 1.41 27.39
CA PHE A 241 6.20 2.57 27.72
C PHE A 241 4.76 2.14 27.95
N ASP A 242 4.03 2.78 28.85
CA ASP A 242 2.72 2.29 29.30
C ASP A 242 1.52 2.90 28.58
N ASN A 243 1.58 4.18 28.19
CA ASN A 243 0.43 4.93 27.65
C ASN A 243 0.83 5.82 26.45
N VAL A 244 1.56 5.24 25.49
CA VAL A 244 2.03 5.99 24.29
C VAL A 244 0.92 6.19 23.28
N VAL A 245 -0.05 5.27 23.22
CA VAL A 245 -1.15 5.30 22.25
C VAL A 245 -2.48 5.41 22.98
N SER A 246 -3.27 6.41 22.63
CA SER A 246 -4.62 6.60 23.18
C SER A 246 -5.65 5.70 22.50
N ASP A 247 -6.80 5.51 23.15
CA ASP A 247 -7.91 4.73 22.60
C ASP A 247 -8.45 5.31 21.28
N ASP A 248 -8.48 6.63 21.14
CA ASP A 248 -8.90 7.30 19.91
C ASP A 248 -7.93 7.05 18.74
N GLU A 249 -6.63 6.99 19.04
CA GLU A 249 -5.60 6.69 18.04
C GLU A 249 -5.62 5.21 17.64
N ILE A 250 -5.82 4.31 18.61
CA ILE A 250 -6.04 2.88 18.35
C ILE A 250 -7.25 2.70 17.43
N LYS A 251 -8.37 3.34 17.77
CA LYS A 251 -9.60 3.27 16.97
C LYS A 251 -9.38 3.82 15.56
N ALA A 252 -8.70 4.96 15.42
CA ALA A 252 -8.37 5.54 14.13
C ALA A 252 -7.51 4.61 13.27
N LEU A 253 -6.46 4.03 13.86
CA LEU A 253 -5.56 3.13 13.16
C LEU A 253 -6.27 1.85 12.72
N LEU A 254 -7.05 1.21 13.60
CA LEU A 254 -7.74 -0.05 13.27
C LEU A 254 -8.88 0.16 12.26
N SER A 255 -9.69 1.21 12.41
CA SER A 255 -10.83 1.44 11.52
C SER A 255 -10.42 1.77 10.08
N THR A 256 -9.27 2.41 9.87
CA THR A 256 -8.77 2.77 8.53
C THR A 256 -8.14 1.60 7.78
N VAL A 257 -7.90 0.48 8.46
CA VAL A 257 -7.28 -0.73 7.89
C VAL A 257 -8.12 -2.00 7.97
N GLU A 258 -9.30 -1.95 8.59
CA GLU A 258 -10.12 -3.14 8.90
C GLU A 258 -10.41 -4.03 7.67
N ASN A 259 -10.70 -3.42 6.52
CA ASN A 259 -10.99 -4.15 5.28
C ASN A 259 -9.74 -4.40 4.41
N LYS A 260 -8.54 -4.21 4.96
CA LYS A 260 -7.25 -4.27 4.23
C LYS A 260 -6.30 -5.35 4.78
N TYR A 261 -6.75 -6.18 5.73
CA TYR A 261 -5.95 -7.27 6.25
C TYR A 261 -5.77 -8.37 5.22
N GLU A 262 -4.51 -8.74 4.98
CA GLU A 262 -4.13 -9.88 4.16
C GLU A 262 -3.25 -10.82 4.96
N ARG A 263 -3.17 -12.08 4.51
CA ARG A 263 -2.26 -13.06 5.10
C ARG A 263 -0.82 -12.56 5.01
N SER A 264 -0.11 -12.51 6.14
CA SER A 264 1.26 -11.99 6.15
C SER A 264 2.24 -12.82 5.33
N THR A 265 3.13 -12.11 4.64
CA THR A 265 4.18 -12.67 3.79
C THR A 265 5.56 -12.22 4.26
N ASP A 266 6.58 -13.05 4.01
CA ASP A 266 7.98 -12.66 4.12
C ASP A 266 8.47 -12.04 2.80
N THR A 267 9.50 -11.19 2.89
CA THR A 267 10.16 -10.60 1.72
C THR A 267 11.16 -11.60 1.13
N GLY A 268 10.94 -11.99 -0.12
CA GLY A 268 11.81 -12.87 -0.90
C GLY A 268 12.87 -12.11 -1.71
N ALA A 269 13.39 -12.75 -2.76
CA ALA A 269 14.41 -12.15 -3.62
C ALA A 269 13.87 -10.94 -4.39
N SER A 270 14.74 -9.95 -4.63
CA SER A 270 14.44 -8.82 -5.53
C SER A 270 14.64 -9.23 -6.99
N ASN A 271 13.74 -8.80 -7.87
CA ASN A 271 13.89 -8.96 -9.31
C ASN A 271 14.78 -7.85 -9.91
N ALA A 272 15.06 -7.91 -11.22
CA ALA A 272 15.89 -6.94 -11.92
C ALA A 272 15.33 -5.50 -11.90
N LEU A 273 14.05 -5.33 -11.58
CA LEU A 273 13.34 -4.05 -11.48
C LEU A 273 13.34 -3.50 -10.04
N GLY A 274 13.97 -4.21 -9.09
CA GLY A 274 14.02 -3.84 -7.68
C GLY A 274 12.77 -4.23 -6.88
N GLU A 275 11.84 -4.98 -7.46
CA GLU A 275 10.65 -5.46 -6.75
C GLU A 275 11.00 -6.68 -5.90
N ALA A 276 10.60 -6.72 -4.63
CA ALA A 276 10.75 -7.90 -3.81
C ALA A 276 9.57 -8.88 -3.96
N GLN A 277 9.87 -10.17 -4.05
CA GLN A 277 8.85 -11.22 -4.05
C GLN A 277 8.12 -11.29 -2.69
N LYS A 278 6.80 -11.46 -2.68
CA LYS A 278 6.04 -11.82 -1.47
C LYS A 278 5.94 -13.34 -1.33
N LEU A 279 6.40 -13.89 -0.21
CA LEU A 279 6.34 -15.33 0.08
C LEU A 279 5.39 -15.58 1.25
N VAL A 280 4.31 -16.35 1.05
CA VAL A 280 3.42 -16.76 2.16
C VAL A 280 4.23 -17.60 3.15
N SER A 281 4.35 -17.10 4.38
CA SER A 281 5.26 -17.69 5.37
C SER A 281 4.57 -18.74 6.24
N THR A 282 5.22 -19.88 6.43
CA THR A 282 4.84 -20.84 7.50
C THR A 282 5.39 -20.42 8.87
N GLY A 283 6.33 -19.47 8.91
CA GLY A 283 6.96 -18.96 10.13
C GLY A 283 6.29 -17.71 10.71
N ARG A 284 5.48 -17.02 9.90
CA ARG A 284 4.65 -15.88 10.29
C ARG A 284 3.22 -16.19 9.95
N THR A 285 2.37 -16.42 10.95
CA THR A 285 0.99 -16.89 10.74
C THR A 285 -0.09 -15.82 10.88
N SER A 286 0.31 -14.57 11.18
CA SER A 286 -0.57 -13.40 11.30
C SER A 286 -1.22 -12.94 10.00
N GLU A 287 -2.13 -11.99 10.16
CA GLU A 287 -2.56 -11.08 9.10
C GLU A 287 -1.91 -9.70 9.32
N ASN A 288 -1.72 -8.95 8.24
CA ASN A 288 -1.29 -7.56 8.34
C ASN A 288 -1.99 -6.68 7.31
N ALA A 289 -2.10 -5.41 7.65
CA ALA A 289 -2.50 -4.34 6.76
C ALA A 289 -1.44 -3.22 6.82
N TRP A 290 -1.36 -2.42 5.78
CA TRP A 290 -0.48 -1.25 5.75
C TRP A 290 -1.30 0.02 5.91
N CYS A 291 -0.91 0.86 6.87
CA CYS A 291 -1.46 2.20 7.03
C CYS A 291 -0.93 3.08 5.90
N ILE A 292 -1.74 3.32 4.88
CA ILE A 292 -1.39 4.14 3.71
C ILE A 292 -2.50 5.18 3.46
N GLN A 293 -2.16 6.25 2.74
CA GLN A 293 -3.10 7.27 2.25
C GLN A 293 -4.05 7.76 3.36
N ASP A 294 -5.35 7.43 3.27
CA ASP A 294 -6.40 7.82 4.21
C ASP A 294 -6.05 7.54 5.68
N CYS A 295 -5.30 6.46 5.93
CA CYS A 295 -4.85 6.14 7.28
C CYS A 295 -3.90 7.21 7.82
N TYR A 296 -2.87 7.61 7.06
CA TYR A 296 -1.96 8.69 7.46
C TYR A 296 -2.59 10.09 7.36
N ALA A 297 -3.60 10.27 6.51
CA ALA A 297 -4.38 11.50 6.46
C ALA A 297 -5.30 11.68 7.68
N HIS A 298 -5.52 10.62 8.47
CA HIS A 298 -6.35 10.70 9.67
C HIS A 298 -5.61 11.50 10.77
N PRO A 299 -6.21 12.57 11.34
CA PRO A 299 -5.52 13.45 12.29
C PRO A 299 -4.92 12.73 13.51
N LYS A 300 -5.62 11.72 14.04
CA LYS A 300 -5.10 10.89 15.15
C LYS A 300 -3.89 10.04 14.79
N VAL A 301 -3.80 9.55 13.55
CA VAL A 301 -2.62 8.81 13.11
C VAL A 301 -1.45 9.77 12.90
N GLU A 302 -1.71 10.99 12.42
CA GLU A 302 -0.68 12.03 12.32
C GLU A 302 -0.15 12.44 13.71
N GLU A 303 -1.04 12.65 14.69
CA GLU A 303 -0.70 12.95 16.09
C GLU A 303 0.21 11.87 16.70
N LEU A 304 -0.17 10.59 16.54
CA LEU A 304 0.63 9.45 16.98
C LEU A 304 2.00 9.42 16.29
N THR A 305 2.03 9.62 14.97
CA THR A 305 3.29 9.60 14.20
C THR A 305 4.26 10.69 14.68
N ARG A 306 3.76 11.91 14.91
CA ARG A 306 4.53 13.04 15.46
C ARG A 306 5.04 12.76 16.88
N ARG A 307 4.25 12.05 17.69
CA ARG A 307 4.68 11.62 19.02
C ARG A 307 5.87 10.66 18.94
N ILE A 308 5.83 9.68 18.03
CA ILE A 308 6.95 8.75 17.83
C ILE A 308 8.20 9.48 17.33
N GLU A 309 8.06 10.43 16.40
CA GLU A 309 9.15 11.32 15.97
C GLU A 309 9.75 12.09 17.15
N THR A 310 8.91 12.64 18.02
CA THR A 310 9.37 13.37 19.22
C THR A 310 10.13 12.46 20.18
N ILE A 311 9.65 11.24 20.42
CA ILE A 311 10.29 10.27 21.33
C ILE A 311 11.63 9.78 20.77
N THR A 312 11.69 9.49 19.47
CA THR A 312 12.88 8.88 18.85
C THR A 312 13.91 9.91 18.38
N GLY A 313 13.50 11.17 18.20
CA GLY A 313 14.31 12.22 17.60
C GLY A 313 14.60 12.03 16.11
N VAL A 314 13.96 11.05 15.46
CA VAL A 314 14.16 10.76 14.03
C VAL A 314 13.01 11.31 13.20
N PRO A 315 13.28 12.05 12.10
CA PRO A 315 12.23 12.62 11.26
C PRO A 315 11.32 11.57 10.62
N GLN A 316 10.02 11.88 10.47
CA GLN A 316 9.02 10.96 9.89
C GLN A 316 9.35 10.49 8.45
N THR A 317 10.19 11.22 7.72
CA THR A 317 10.67 10.81 6.39
C THR A 317 11.47 9.50 6.43
N HIS A 318 12.00 9.10 7.58
CA HIS A 318 12.75 7.85 7.77
C HIS A 318 11.85 6.63 8.06
N TYR A 319 10.54 6.82 8.15
CA TYR A 319 9.63 5.82 8.67
C TYR A 319 9.03 5.02 7.52
N GLU A 320 8.99 3.70 7.68
CA GLU A 320 8.06 2.90 6.89
C GLU A 320 6.61 3.26 7.23
N ASN A 321 5.68 2.82 6.39
CA ASN A 321 4.27 2.90 6.73
C ASN A 321 3.98 1.95 7.90
N PHE A 322 3.08 2.31 8.83
CA PHE A 322 2.74 1.40 9.91
C PHE A 322 2.26 0.06 9.35
N GLN A 323 2.90 -1.01 9.78
CA GLN A 323 2.39 -2.35 9.54
C GLN A 323 1.49 -2.73 10.71
N VAL A 324 0.18 -2.69 10.49
CA VAL A 324 -0.82 -3.08 11.48
C VAL A 324 -1.00 -4.59 11.41
N LEU A 325 -0.97 -5.26 12.56
CA LEU A 325 -0.92 -6.70 12.71
C LEU A 325 -2.14 -7.20 13.46
N ARG A 326 -2.71 -8.33 13.01
CA ARG A 326 -3.76 -9.06 13.71
C ARG A 326 -3.34 -10.51 13.91
N TYR A 327 -3.39 -10.97 15.17
CA TYR A 327 -3.15 -12.37 15.55
C TYR A 327 -4.37 -12.92 16.29
N HIS A 328 -4.94 -13.99 15.74
CA HIS A 328 -5.94 -14.83 16.36
C HIS A 328 -5.29 -15.96 17.19
N PRO A 329 -6.07 -16.67 18.03
CA PRO A 329 -5.54 -17.81 18.79
C PRO A 329 -4.78 -18.80 17.92
N GLY A 330 -3.61 -19.24 18.40
CA GLY A 330 -2.67 -20.12 17.70
C GLY A 330 -1.73 -19.43 16.70
N GLN A 331 -1.98 -18.16 16.31
CA GLN A 331 -1.10 -17.43 15.41
C GLN A 331 0.12 -16.84 16.13
N PHE A 332 1.26 -16.84 15.46
CA PHE A 332 2.58 -16.46 15.99
C PHE A 332 3.48 -15.88 14.90
N TYR A 333 4.64 -15.38 15.32
CA TYR A 333 5.75 -15.08 14.41
C TYR A 333 7.05 -15.59 15.03
N ARG A 334 7.73 -16.50 14.32
CA ARG A 334 9.01 -17.06 14.74
C ARG A 334 10.07 -15.98 14.95
N ALA A 335 11.08 -16.35 15.73
CA ALA A 335 12.22 -15.49 16.02
C ALA A 335 12.88 -14.99 14.74
N HIS A 336 12.94 -13.68 14.56
CA HIS A 336 13.49 -13.00 13.40
C HIS A 336 14.20 -11.70 13.83
N HIS A 337 14.72 -10.97 12.86
CA HIS A 337 15.32 -9.67 13.09
C HIS A 337 14.73 -8.66 12.11
N ASP A 338 14.50 -7.44 12.57
CA ASP A 338 13.82 -6.41 11.77
C ASP A 338 14.70 -5.82 10.68
N MET A 339 16.01 -5.75 10.92
CA MET A 339 17.03 -5.38 9.93
C MET A 339 17.60 -6.62 9.23
N SER A 340 17.74 -6.54 7.91
CA SER A 340 18.50 -7.46 7.08
C SER A 340 19.83 -6.81 6.66
N PRO A 341 20.95 -7.55 6.60
CA PRO A 341 22.21 -7.02 6.08
C PRO A 341 22.11 -6.40 4.68
N ASN A 342 21.14 -6.85 3.87
CA ASN A 342 20.89 -6.31 2.53
C ASN A 342 20.31 -4.88 2.56
N ASP A 343 19.70 -4.44 3.67
CA ASP A 343 19.12 -3.10 3.79
C ASP A 343 20.20 -2.01 3.67
N ASN A 344 21.46 -2.34 3.99
CA ASN A 344 22.60 -1.46 3.78
C ASN A 344 22.82 -1.08 2.31
N ASN A 345 22.34 -1.90 1.37
CA ASN A 345 22.45 -1.64 -0.06
C ASN A 345 21.29 -0.77 -0.58
N LEU A 346 20.27 -0.51 0.24
CA LEU A 346 19.13 0.33 -0.13
C LEU A 346 19.45 1.82 0.09
N PRO A 347 18.84 2.74 -0.67
CA PRO A 347 19.04 4.17 -0.47
C PRO A 347 18.60 4.67 0.92
N CYS A 348 17.56 4.06 1.49
CA CYS A 348 17.11 4.36 2.87
C CYS A 348 18.04 3.79 3.95
N GLY A 349 18.94 2.87 3.59
CA GLY A 349 19.80 2.16 4.54
C GLY A 349 19.04 1.23 5.49
N PRO A 350 19.72 0.73 6.53
CA PRO A 350 19.16 -0.24 7.46
C PRO A 350 18.04 0.33 8.31
N ARG A 351 17.12 -0.54 8.73
CA ARG A 351 16.24 -0.28 9.87
C ARG A 351 17.10 -0.20 11.12
N ILE A 352 17.11 0.94 11.79
CA ILE A 352 17.96 1.20 12.96
C ILE A 352 17.25 0.93 14.28
N MET A 353 15.93 1.03 14.31
CA MET A 353 15.12 0.71 15.47
C MET A 353 13.69 0.36 15.08
N THR A 354 12.99 -0.28 16.02
CA THR A 354 11.58 -0.63 15.90
C THR A 354 10.82 -0.07 17.07
N PHE A 355 9.76 0.71 16.77
CA PHE A 355 8.79 1.17 17.75
C PHE A 355 7.53 0.32 17.61
N PHE A 356 7.32 -0.62 18.52
CA PHE A 356 6.22 -1.58 18.48
C PHE A 356 5.08 -1.16 19.38
N LEU A 357 3.90 -0.96 18.80
CA LEU A 357 2.70 -0.50 19.49
C LEU A 357 1.78 -1.68 19.82
N TYR A 358 1.29 -1.76 21.05
CA TYR A 358 0.25 -2.70 21.44
C TYR A 358 -1.13 -2.02 21.39
N LEU A 359 -1.99 -2.50 20.51
CA LEU A 359 -3.28 -1.87 20.19
C LEU A 359 -4.47 -2.58 20.84
N SER A 360 -4.24 -3.72 21.49
CA SER A 360 -5.23 -4.42 22.29
C SER A 360 -4.58 -5.09 23.50
N ASP A 361 -5.41 -5.32 24.52
CA ASP A 361 -5.09 -6.28 25.56
C ASP A 361 -5.27 -7.69 25.00
N VAL A 362 -4.43 -8.62 25.46
CA VAL A 362 -4.52 -10.03 25.10
C VAL A 362 -4.75 -10.81 26.39
N GLU A 363 -5.75 -11.69 26.39
CA GLU A 363 -6.14 -12.41 27.60
C GLU A 363 -5.07 -13.43 28.02
N GLU A 364 -4.48 -14.13 27.05
CA GLU A 364 -3.41 -15.12 27.30
C GLU A 364 -2.49 -15.26 26.08
N GLY A 365 -1.18 -15.38 26.31
CA GLY A 365 -0.16 -15.48 25.26
C GLY A 365 0.13 -14.14 24.57
N GLY A 366 0.63 -14.20 23.33
CA GLY A 366 0.84 -13.02 22.48
C GLY A 366 2.03 -12.11 22.85
N GLY A 367 2.85 -12.50 23.83
CA GLY A 367 4.04 -11.75 24.26
C GLY A 367 5.07 -11.55 23.14
N THR A 368 5.80 -10.43 23.19
CA THR A 368 6.97 -10.17 22.34
C THR A 368 8.21 -10.68 23.08
N ASN A 369 8.79 -11.76 22.59
CA ASN A 369 9.90 -12.47 23.22
C ASN A 369 11.23 -12.12 22.57
N PHE A 370 12.23 -11.73 23.38
CA PHE A 370 13.62 -11.54 23.00
C PHE A 370 14.44 -12.73 23.56
N PRO A 371 14.55 -13.85 22.83
CA PRO A 371 15.13 -15.09 23.36
C PRO A 371 16.58 -14.92 23.83
N ASN A 372 17.36 -14.08 23.13
CA ASN A 372 18.76 -13.83 23.46
C ASN A 372 18.96 -12.95 24.71
N LEU A 373 17.88 -12.36 25.23
CA LEU A 373 17.87 -11.55 26.46
C LEU A 373 17.10 -12.23 27.60
N ASN A 374 16.52 -13.41 27.36
CA ASN A 374 15.59 -14.06 28.28
C ASN A 374 14.48 -13.10 28.76
N LEU A 375 13.97 -12.25 27.86
CA LEU A 375 13.02 -11.19 28.14
C LEU A 375 11.74 -11.42 27.32
N THR A 376 10.58 -11.23 27.96
CA THR A 376 9.29 -11.21 27.26
C THR A 376 8.47 -10.01 27.72
N VAL A 377 8.02 -9.21 26.76
CA VAL A 377 7.13 -8.06 27.00
C VAL A 377 5.71 -8.48 26.69
N GLN A 378 4.82 -8.39 27.67
CA GLN A 378 3.42 -8.75 27.48
C GLN A 378 2.63 -7.61 26.81
N PRO A 379 1.68 -7.93 25.92
CA PRO A 379 0.84 -6.93 25.29
C PRO A 379 -0.07 -6.26 26.33
N LYS A 380 -0.04 -4.93 26.35
CA LYS A 380 -0.94 -4.09 27.16
C LYS A 380 -1.45 -2.99 26.24
N LYS A 381 -2.76 -2.84 26.12
CA LYS A 381 -3.35 -1.83 25.22
C LYS A 381 -2.79 -0.44 25.53
N GLY A 382 -2.38 0.28 24.49
CA GLY A 382 -1.84 1.64 24.60
C GLY A 382 -0.35 1.69 24.96
N SER A 383 0.24 0.56 25.33
CA SER A 383 1.67 0.45 25.64
C SER A 383 2.51 0.31 24.35
N ALA A 384 3.81 0.51 24.48
CA ALA A 384 4.75 0.31 23.39
C ALA A 384 6.09 -0.24 23.90
N VAL A 385 6.85 -0.87 23.01
CA VAL A 385 8.24 -1.25 23.27
C VAL A 385 9.14 -0.79 22.12
N LEU A 386 10.27 -0.19 22.49
CA LEU A 386 11.28 0.34 21.59
C LEU A 386 12.60 -0.39 21.79
N TRP A 387 13.22 -0.84 20.70
CA TRP A 387 14.55 -1.44 20.70
C TRP A 387 15.32 -1.07 19.43
N PRO A 388 16.65 -1.02 19.48
CA PRO A 388 17.47 -0.84 18.30
C PRO A 388 17.66 -2.16 17.56
N SER A 389 17.80 -2.06 16.24
CA SER A 389 18.16 -3.16 15.34
C SER A 389 19.66 -3.22 15.05
N VAL A 390 20.40 -2.17 15.40
CA VAL A 390 21.82 -2.00 15.06
C VAL A 390 22.67 -1.71 16.30
N LEU A 391 23.99 -1.86 16.17
CA LEU A 391 24.95 -1.55 17.21
C LEU A 391 25.16 -0.03 17.35
N ASP A 392 25.26 0.47 18.58
CA ASP A 392 25.62 1.88 18.83
C ASP A 392 27.01 2.24 18.26
N ALA A 393 27.93 1.28 18.26
CA ALA A 393 29.27 1.45 17.71
C ALA A 393 29.30 1.55 16.17
N ASP A 394 28.27 1.03 15.49
CA ASP A 394 28.17 0.98 14.04
C ASP A 394 26.69 0.80 13.61
N PRO A 395 26.00 1.88 13.18
CA PRO A 395 24.59 1.84 12.82
C PRO A 395 24.30 1.11 11.49
N THR A 396 25.33 0.54 10.84
CA THR A 396 25.17 -0.34 9.67
C THR A 396 25.25 -1.82 10.03
N ARG A 397 25.56 -2.14 11.29
CA ARG A 397 25.71 -3.51 11.75
C ARG A 397 24.58 -3.91 12.68
N GLN A 398 23.92 -4.99 12.28
CA GLN A 398 22.89 -5.67 13.02
C GLN A 398 23.33 -6.03 14.46
N ASP A 399 22.47 -5.77 15.45
CA ASP A 399 22.63 -6.31 16.79
C ASP A 399 21.84 -7.62 16.95
N GLY A 400 22.52 -8.76 16.80
CA GLY A 400 21.87 -10.08 16.87
C GLY A 400 21.18 -10.40 18.21
N ARG A 401 21.43 -9.62 19.27
CA ARG A 401 20.80 -9.79 20.59
C ARG A 401 19.34 -9.36 20.59
N THR A 402 18.92 -8.47 19.69
CA THR A 402 17.52 -8.00 19.58
C THR A 402 16.67 -8.84 18.63
N ARG A 403 17.15 -10.03 18.22
CA ARG A 403 16.30 -11.05 17.61
C ARG A 403 15.11 -11.32 18.51
N HIS A 404 13.91 -11.33 17.94
CA HIS A 404 12.67 -11.37 18.69
C HIS A 404 11.57 -12.15 17.96
N ALA A 405 10.55 -12.58 18.69
CA ALA A 405 9.42 -13.37 18.22
C ALA A 405 8.11 -12.83 18.78
N ALA A 406 7.00 -13.04 18.05
CA ALA A 406 5.67 -12.94 18.62
C ALA A 406 5.25 -14.35 19.08
N LEU A 407 5.11 -14.53 20.39
CA LEU A 407 4.58 -15.77 20.96
C LEU A 407 3.13 -15.98 20.50
N ALA A 408 2.70 -17.24 20.49
CA ALA A 408 1.34 -17.58 20.09
C ALA A 408 0.32 -16.88 20.99
N VAL A 409 -0.74 -16.34 20.39
CA VAL A 409 -1.93 -15.93 21.16
C VAL A 409 -2.64 -17.20 21.61
N GLU A 410 -2.92 -17.33 22.90
CA GLU A 410 -3.64 -18.49 23.44
C GLU A 410 -5.12 -18.15 23.60
N LYS A 411 -5.42 -16.92 24.06
CA LYS A 411 -6.79 -16.42 24.24
C LYS A 411 -6.90 -14.93 23.91
N GLY A 412 -8.00 -14.55 23.27
CA GLY A 412 -8.25 -13.18 22.79
C GLY A 412 -7.76 -12.93 21.37
N THR A 413 -7.51 -11.67 21.02
CA THR A 413 -6.95 -11.27 19.72
C THR A 413 -5.94 -10.15 19.94
N LYS A 414 -4.73 -10.32 19.39
CA LYS A 414 -3.68 -9.32 19.48
C LYS A 414 -3.73 -8.41 18.27
N TYR A 415 -3.94 -7.12 18.51
CA TYR A 415 -3.68 -6.04 17.57
C TYR A 415 -2.39 -5.34 17.96
N ALA A 416 -1.53 -5.08 16.97
CA ALA A 416 -0.27 -4.37 17.16
C ALA A 416 0.10 -3.57 15.91
N ALA A 417 1.07 -2.66 16.02
CA ALA A 417 1.64 -2.02 14.84
C ALA A 417 3.15 -1.85 14.95
N ASN A 418 3.86 -2.11 13.85
CA ASN A 418 5.28 -1.80 13.71
C ASN A 418 5.45 -0.39 13.13
N ALA A 419 6.28 0.42 13.78
CA ALA A 419 6.94 1.56 13.15
C ALA A 419 8.43 1.23 12.98
N TRP A 420 8.82 0.89 11.75
CA TRP A 420 10.23 0.69 11.41
C TRP A 420 10.85 2.00 10.97
N ILE A 421 12.03 2.30 11.51
CA ILE A 421 12.71 3.57 11.33
C ILE A 421 14.08 3.31 10.70
N HIS A 422 14.39 4.03 9.62
CA HIS A 422 15.61 3.85 8.83
C HIS A 422 16.71 4.86 9.16
N LEU A 423 17.95 4.50 8.85
CA LEU A 423 19.12 5.37 9.01
C LEU A 423 19.06 6.63 8.13
N TYR A 424 18.40 6.56 6.97
CA TYR A 424 18.19 7.65 6.02
C TYR A 424 16.70 7.78 5.65
N ASP A 425 16.35 8.82 4.87
CA ASP A 425 15.01 9.00 4.31
C ASP A 425 14.54 7.71 3.58
N TYR A 426 13.37 7.23 4.02
CA TYR A 426 12.68 6.08 3.46
C TYR A 426 11.60 6.49 2.44
N LYS A 427 10.88 7.58 2.70
CA LYS A 427 9.72 7.98 1.90
C LYS A 427 10.12 8.31 0.46
N THR A 428 11.23 9.04 0.27
CA THR A 428 11.72 9.39 -1.07
C THR A 428 12.08 8.15 -1.90
N PRO A 429 12.99 7.26 -1.47
CA PRO A 429 13.29 6.05 -2.23
C PRO A 429 12.07 5.12 -2.40
N ASN A 430 11.15 5.07 -1.44
CA ASN A 430 9.94 4.26 -1.58
C ASN A 430 9.03 4.77 -2.71
N LEU A 431 8.86 6.09 -2.83
CA LEU A 431 8.12 6.73 -3.94
C LEU A 431 8.70 6.37 -5.31
N TRP A 432 10.02 6.20 -5.39
CA TRP A 432 10.75 5.82 -6.61
C TRP A 432 10.94 4.31 -6.78
N GLY A 433 10.34 3.47 -5.93
CA GLY A 433 10.42 2.00 -6.03
C GLY A 433 11.82 1.45 -5.74
N CYS A 434 12.53 2.08 -4.79
CA CYS A 434 13.92 1.77 -4.43
C CYS A 434 14.08 1.14 -3.05
N THR A 435 12.99 0.76 -2.39
CA THR A 435 12.99 0.11 -1.06
C THR A 435 12.49 -1.34 -1.08
N GLY A 436 12.34 -1.94 -2.27
CA GLY A 436 11.83 -3.31 -2.43
C GLY A 436 10.31 -3.43 -2.44
N ALA A 437 9.59 -2.35 -2.11
CA ALA A 437 8.13 -2.24 -2.22
C ALA A 437 7.77 -0.99 -3.03
N PHE A 438 6.69 -1.07 -3.82
CA PHE A 438 6.03 0.09 -4.42
C PHE A 438 5.01 0.61 -3.42
N GLY A 439 5.11 1.90 -3.11
CA GLY A 439 4.12 2.62 -2.31
C GLY A 439 2.81 2.83 -3.06
#